data_AF-A0A947MXA1-F1
#
_entry.id   AF-A0A947MXA1-F1
#
_cell.length_a   1.000
_cell.length_b   1.000
_cell.length_c   1.000
_cell.angle_alpha   90.00
_cell.angle_beta   90.00
_cell.angle_gamma   90.00
#
_symmetry.space_group_name_H-M   'P 1'
#
loop_
_entity.id
_entity.type
_entity.pdbx_description
1 polymer ?
#
loop_
_entity_poly.entity_id
_entity_poly.type
_entity_poly.pdbx_seq_one_letter_code
_entity_poly.pdbx_strand_id
1 'polypeptide(L)'
;MDRSLKPLDVVYGGSLGADRSRVLRNTYALLALSMVPTVLGAWVGVAFGFSLLPGSPLISALLFLGIAFAFFYGIEKTKHTGMGVVLLLAFTFFMGLMLSRLLGFALGLS
;
A
#
# COMPACT_ATOMS: atom_id res chain seq x y z
N MET A 1 49.08 -3.54 -23.86
CA MET A 1 48.32 -2.69 -24.82
C MET A 1 46.95 -2.37 -24.21
N ASP A 2 46.89 -1.88 -22.96
CA ASP A 2 45.74 -2.15 -22.07
C ASP A 2 44.98 -0.87 -21.64
N ARG A 3 45.26 0.27 -22.28
CA ARG A 3 44.68 1.59 -21.91
C ARG A 3 43.43 1.99 -22.72
N SER A 4 43.01 1.19 -23.70
CA SER A 4 41.89 1.55 -24.60
C SER A 4 40.49 1.13 -24.10
N LEU A 5 40.40 0.38 -22.99
CA LEU A 5 39.13 -0.15 -22.47
C LEU A 5 38.55 0.60 -21.25
N LYS A 6 39.36 1.48 -20.62
CA LYS A 6 39.02 2.27 -19.42
C LYS A 6 38.13 3.54 -19.60
N PRO A 7 37.79 4.00 -20.82
CA PRO A 7 36.76 5.01 -20.98
C PRO A 7 35.38 4.43 -21.32
N LEU A 8 35.30 3.18 -21.80
CA LEU A 8 34.06 2.53 -22.18
C LEU A 8 33.29 2.00 -20.96
N ASP A 9 34.00 1.45 -19.99
CA ASP A 9 33.52 1.03 -18.67
C ASP A 9 33.04 2.20 -17.78
N VAL A 10 33.67 3.38 -17.85
CA VAL A 10 33.22 4.57 -17.08
C VAL A 10 31.96 5.18 -17.68
N VAL A 11 31.86 5.27 -19.01
CA VAL A 11 30.65 5.78 -19.69
C VAL A 11 29.49 4.79 -19.57
N TYR A 12 29.74 3.49 -19.76
CA TYR A 12 28.71 2.45 -19.65
C TYR A 12 28.36 2.15 -18.18
N GLY A 13 29.33 2.20 -17.27
CA GLY A 13 29.11 2.06 -15.82
C GLY A 13 28.41 3.26 -15.19
N GLY A 14 28.66 4.47 -15.70
CA GLY A 14 27.98 5.70 -15.30
C GLY A 14 26.53 5.78 -15.78
N SER A 15 26.24 5.34 -17.01
CA SER A 15 24.85 5.27 -17.53
C SER A 15 24.03 4.18 -16.83
N LEU A 16 24.58 2.97 -16.65
CA LEU A 16 23.93 1.89 -15.90
C LEU A 16 23.65 2.26 -14.43
N GLY A 17 24.55 3.03 -13.81
CA GLY A 17 24.36 3.57 -12.46
C GLY A 17 23.21 4.58 -12.38
N ALA A 18 23.14 5.52 -13.33
CA ALA A 18 22.10 6.54 -13.39
C ALA A 18 20.70 5.96 -13.67
N ASP A 19 20.59 4.96 -14.55
CA ASP A 19 19.32 4.27 -14.85
C ASP A 19 18.83 3.44 -13.67
N ARG A 20 19.74 2.75 -12.96
CA ARG A 20 19.41 2.00 -11.74
C ARG A 20 18.87 2.94 -10.65
N SER A 21 19.48 4.10 -10.45
CA SER A 21 19.01 5.09 -9.48
C SER A 21 17.62 5.63 -9.82
N ARG A 22 17.27 5.75 -11.11
CA ARG A 22 15.94 6.21 -11.54
C ARG A 22 14.86 5.17 -11.23
N VAL A 23 15.10 3.89 -11.53
CA VAL A 23 14.14 2.81 -11.23
C VAL A 23 13.92 2.68 -9.74
N LEU A 24 14.98 2.68 -8.94
CA LEU A 24 14.87 2.62 -7.47
C LEU A 24 13.99 3.75 -6.94
N ARG A 25 14.24 4.99 -7.36
CA ARG A 25 13.43 6.14 -6.95
C ARG A 25 11.97 6.01 -7.38
N ASN A 26 11.70 5.52 -8.59
CA ASN A 26 10.33 5.33 -9.06
C ASN A 26 9.62 4.20 -8.30
N THR A 27 10.30 3.08 -8.05
CA THR A 27 9.78 1.98 -7.23
C THR A 27 9.50 2.43 -5.81
N TYR A 28 10.44 3.15 -5.17
CA TYR A 28 10.22 3.71 -3.83
C TYR A 28 9.12 4.77 -3.82
N ALA A 29 9.00 5.60 -4.87
CA ALA A 29 7.93 6.60 -4.96
C ALA A 29 6.56 5.95 -5.11
N LEU A 30 6.40 4.97 -5.98
CA LEU A 30 5.15 4.23 -6.17
C LEU A 30 4.79 3.40 -4.94
N LEU A 31 5.80 2.83 -4.26
CA LEU A 31 5.61 2.11 -3.00
C LEU A 31 5.17 3.07 -1.88
N ALA A 32 5.79 4.23 -1.77
CA ALA A 32 5.37 5.24 -0.79
C ALA A 32 3.93 5.70 -1.08
N LEU A 33 3.59 5.92 -2.36
CA LEU A 33 2.25 6.28 -2.80
C LEU A 33 1.21 5.20 -2.46
N SER A 34 1.56 3.92 -2.52
CA SER A 34 0.67 2.82 -2.11
C SER A 34 0.50 2.69 -0.58
N MET A 35 1.43 3.25 0.20
CA MET A 35 1.33 3.34 1.66
C MET A 35 0.49 4.55 2.13
N VAL A 36 0.31 5.57 1.29
CA VAL A 36 -0.51 6.75 1.67
C VAL A 36 -1.93 6.36 2.10
N PRO A 37 -2.69 5.55 1.34
CA PRO A 37 -4.05 5.15 1.73
C PRO A 37 -4.08 4.31 3.01
N THR A 38 -3.10 3.44 3.23
CA THR A 38 -3.07 2.58 4.42
C THR A 38 -2.82 3.39 5.69
N VAL A 39 -1.86 4.32 5.63
CA VAL A 39 -1.53 5.22 6.75
C VAL A 39 -2.70 6.15 7.06
N LEU A 40 -3.34 6.71 6.04
CA LEU A 40 -4.54 7.54 6.22
C LEU A 40 -5.69 6.73 6.83
N GLY A 41 -5.93 5.50 6.36
CA GLY A 41 -6.96 4.62 6.90
C GLY A 41 -6.72 4.25 8.36
N ALA A 42 -5.47 3.93 8.72
CA ALA A 42 -5.11 3.64 10.09
C ALA A 42 -5.27 4.86 11.01
N TRP A 43 -4.82 6.04 10.56
CA TRP A 43 -4.94 7.27 11.32
C TRP A 43 -6.40 7.65 11.57
N VAL A 44 -7.24 7.60 10.52
CA VAL A 44 -8.70 7.80 10.63
C VAL A 44 -9.30 6.75 11.57
N GLY A 45 -8.95 5.47 11.41
CA GLY A 45 -9.47 4.39 12.26
C GLY A 45 -9.16 4.58 13.75
N VAL A 46 -7.96 5.04 14.08
CA VAL A 46 -7.56 5.34 15.46
C VAL A 46 -8.26 6.61 15.98
N ALA A 47 -8.30 7.69 15.20
CA ALA A 47 -8.88 8.97 15.61
C ALA A 47 -10.39 8.89 15.87
N PHE A 48 -11.14 8.16 15.03
CA PHE A 48 -12.58 7.98 15.21
C PHE A 48 -12.93 6.84 16.19
N GLY A 49 -11.93 6.18 16.77
CA GLY A 49 -12.15 5.04 17.67
C GLY A 49 -12.97 3.95 16.99
N PHE A 50 -12.65 3.63 15.72
CA PHE A 50 -13.45 2.75 14.87
C PHE A 50 -13.41 1.31 15.40
N SER A 51 -14.21 1.06 16.43
CA SER A 51 -14.49 -0.26 16.93
C SER A 51 -15.61 -0.83 16.08
N LEU A 52 -15.24 -1.53 15.00
CA LEU A 52 -16.18 -2.47 14.39
C LEU A 52 -16.56 -3.52 15.44
N LEU A 53 -17.66 -3.21 16.14
CA LEU A 53 -18.38 -3.97 17.14
C LEU A 53 -17.67 -4.14 18.50
N PRO A 54 -18.20 -3.49 19.56
CA PRO A 54 -17.86 -3.86 20.93
C PRO A 54 -18.52 -5.20 21.25
N GLY A 55 -17.75 -6.29 21.30
CA GLY A 55 -18.22 -7.52 21.97
C GLY A 55 -17.74 -8.86 21.42
N SER A 56 -17.39 -9.01 20.13
CA SER A 56 -16.87 -10.29 19.64
C SER A 56 -15.98 -10.20 18.38
N PRO A 57 -14.76 -10.75 18.42
CA PRO A 57 -13.84 -10.81 17.26
C PRO A 57 -14.43 -11.53 16.02
N LEU A 58 -15.40 -12.42 16.25
CA LEU A 58 -16.01 -13.23 15.21
C LEU A 58 -16.96 -12.41 14.32
N ILE A 59 -17.71 -11.45 14.88
CA ILE A 59 -18.58 -10.58 14.09
C ILE A 59 -17.75 -9.59 13.26
N SER A 60 -16.67 -9.04 13.81
CA SER A 60 -15.74 -8.21 13.03
C SER A 60 -15.13 -8.98 11.85
N ALA A 61 -14.79 -10.26 12.04
CA ALA A 61 -14.28 -11.11 10.97
C ALA A 61 -15.32 -11.39 9.88
N LEU A 62 -16.59 -11.63 10.26
CA LEU A 62 -17.68 -11.80 9.30
C LEU A 62 -18.00 -10.51 8.54
N LEU A 63 -18.02 -9.37 9.23
CA LEU A 63 -18.23 -8.06 8.59
C LEU A 63 -17.08 -7.74 7.63
N PHE A 64 -15.84 -7.97 8.06
CA PHE A 64 -14.65 -7.86 7.22
C PHE A 64 -14.78 -8.72 5.97
N LEU A 65 -15.17 -10.00 6.12
CA LEU A 65 -15.34 -10.90 5.00
C LEU A 65 -16.42 -10.40 4.03
N GLY A 66 -17.57 -9.94 4.55
CA GLY A 66 -18.65 -9.38 3.74
C GLY A 66 -18.22 -8.14 2.95
N ILE A 67 -17.53 -7.20 3.61
CA ILE A 67 -17.00 -5.99 2.95
C ILE A 67 -15.93 -6.36 1.92
N ALA A 68 -15.01 -7.27 2.27
CA ALA A 68 -13.95 -7.72 1.37
C ALA A 68 -14.53 -8.37 0.11
N PHE A 69 -15.53 -9.24 0.23
CA PHE A 69 -16.22 -9.82 -0.94
C PHE A 69 -16.92 -8.76 -1.79
N ALA A 70 -17.54 -7.75 -1.18
CA ALA A 70 -18.15 -6.64 -1.93
C ALA A 70 -17.11 -5.86 -2.75
N PHE A 71 -15.94 -5.56 -2.14
CA PHE A 71 -14.82 -4.94 -2.86
C PHE A 71 -14.27 -5.85 -3.96
N PHE A 72 -14.05 -7.14 -3.70
CA PHE A 72 -13.57 -8.07 -4.72
C PHE A 72 -14.52 -8.15 -5.91
N TYR A 73 -15.83 -8.23 -5.68
CA TYR A 73 -16.82 -8.21 -6.75
C TYR A 73 -16.79 -6.88 -7.53
N GLY A 74 -16.70 -5.75 -6.84
CA GLY A 74 -16.64 -4.43 -7.46
C GLY A 74 -15.37 -4.22 -8.30
N ILE A 75 -14.21 -4.67 -7.78
CA ILE A 75 -12.92 -4.61 -8.47
C ILE A 75 -12.93 -5.51 -9.69
N GLU A 76 -13.45 -6.73 -9.58
CA GLU A 76 -13.53 -7.66 -10.71
C GLU A 76 -14.36 -7.06 -11.86
N LYS A 77 -15.45 -6.37 -11.53
CA LYS A 77 -16.27 -5.67 -12.53
C LYS A 77 -15.59 -4.43 -13.12
N THR A 78 -14.68 -3.79 -12.39
CA THR A 78 -13.99 -2.55 -12.80
C THR A 78 -12.53 -2.75 -13.19
N LYS A 79 -12.09 -4.01 -13.37
CA LYS A 79 -10.68 -4.39 -13.60
C LYS A 79 -10.01 -3.79 -14.84
N HIS A 80 -10.79 -3.43 -15.86
CA HIS A 80 -10.28 -2.87 -17.11
C HIS A 80 -10.44 -1.35 -17.21
N THR A 81 -10.85 -0.69 -16.13
CA THR A 81 -11.06 0.77 -16.10
C THR A 81 -10.24 1.41 -14.99
N GLY A 82 -9.92 2.70 -15.14
CA GLY A 82 -9.31 3.51 -14.08
C GLY A 82 -10.14 3.53 -12.79
N MET A 83 -11.44 3.25 -12.87
CA MET A 83 -12.29 3.08 -11.69
C MET A 83 -11.87 1.91 -10.80
N GLY A 84 -11.31 0.84 -11.37
CA GLY A 84 -10.75 -0.26 -10.60
C GLY A 84 -9.59 0.16 -9.71
N VAL A 85 -8.75 1.09 -10.17
CA VAL A 85 -7.64 1.64 -9.38
C VAL A 85 -8.15 2.41 -8.16
N VAL A 86 -9.22 3.18 -8.32
CA VAL A 86 -9.84 3.92 -7.20
C VAL A 86 -10.48 2.94 -6.22
N LEU A 87 -11.18 1.91 -6.70
CA LEU A 87 -11.74 0.86 -5.85
C LEU A 87 -10.65 0.10 -5.09
N LEU A 88 -9.51 -0.17 -5.73
CA LEU A 88 -8.34 -0.78 -5.09
C LEU A 88 -7.77 0.13 -4.00
N LEU A 89 -7.61 1.43 -4.27
CA LEU A 89 -7.14 2.38 -3.25
C LEU A 89 -8.11 2.50 -2.06
N ALA A 90 -9.42 2.48 -2.33
CA ALA A 90 -10.44 2.47 -1.27
C ALA A 90 -10.40 1.16 -0.45
N PHE A 91 -10.19 0.01 -1.10
CA PHE A 91 -9.99 -1.26 -0.42
C PHE A 91 -8.71 -1.23 0.44
N THR A 92 -7.61 -0.72 -0.09
CA THR A 92 -6.35 -0.53 0.65
C THR A 92 -6.53 0.37 1.87
N PHE A 93 -7.30 1.46 1.74
CA PHE A 93 -7.67 2.31 2.87
C PHE A 93 -8.50 1.56 3.92
N PHE A 94 -9.51 0.80 3.51
CA PHE A 94 -10.32 -0.02 4.41
C PHE A 94 -9.46 -1.03 5.18
N MET A 95 -8.49 -1.67 4.51
CA MET A 95 -7.52 -2.54 5.17
C MET A 95 -6.70 -1.79 6.23
N GLY A 96 -6.27 -0.55 5.94
CA GLY A 96 -5.60 0.32 6.91
C GLY A 96 -6.49 0.64 8.12
N LEU A 97 -7.78 0.91 7.90
CA LEU A 97 -8.74 1.15 8.97
C LEU A 97 -8.93 -0.09 9.86
N MET A 98 -8.86 -1.30 9.31
CA MET A 98 -8.92 -2.55 10.11
C MET A 98 -7.67 -2.77 10.98
N LEU A 99 -6.50 -2.31 10.52
CA LEU A 99 -5.27 -2.35 11.30
C LEU A 99 -5.29 -1.41 12.52
N SER A 100 -6.17 -0.40 12.55
CA SER A 100 -6.25 0.57 13.64
C SER A 100 -6.42 -0.08 15.03
N ARG A 101 -7.14 -1.20 15.12
CA ARG A 101 -7.27 -1.96 16.37
C ARG A 101 -5.93 -2.51 16.86
N LEU A 102 -5.18 -3.15 15.97
CA LEU A 102 -3.86 -3.69 16.32
C LEU A 102 -2.90 -2.56 16.71
N LEU A 103 -2.98 -1.42 16.03
CA LEU A 103 -2.22 -0.22 16.39
C LEU A 103 -2.67 0.36 17.75
N GLY A 104 -3.97 0.41 18.05
CA GLY A 104 -4.48 0.85 19.35
C GLY A 104 -3.96 -0.01 20.51
N PHE A 105 -4.00 -1.34 20.35
CA PHE A 105 -3.40 -2.28 21.30
C PHE A 105 -1.89 -2.07 21.46
N ALA A 106 -1.15 -1.88 20.36
CA ALA A 106 0.30 -1.67 20.40
C ALA A 106 0.70 -0.32 21.01
N LEU A 107 -0.11 0.73 20.80
CA LEU A 107 0.11 2.08 21.34
C LEU A 107 -0.39 2.23 22.78
N GLY A 108 -1.00 1.19 23.36
CA GLY A 108 -1.52 1.22 24.74
C GLY A 108 -2.74 2.13 24.91
N LEU A 109 -3.42 2.47 23.82
CA LEU A 109 -4.68 3.20 23.83
C LEU A 109 -5.80 2.16 24.04
N SER A 110 -6.24 2.00 25.29
CA SER A 110 -7.26 1.04 25.71
C SER A 110 -8.68 1.45 25.34
#